data_AF-A0A420DLC5-F1
#
_entry.id   AF-A0A420DLC5-F1
#
_cell.length_a   1.000
_cell.length_b   1.000
_cell.length_c   1.000
_cell.angle_alpha   90.00
_cell.angle_beta   90.00
_cell.angle_gamma   90.00
#
_symmetry.space_group_name_H-M   'P 1'
#
loop_
_entity.id
_entity.type
_entity.pdbx_description
1 polymer ?
#
loop_
_entity_poly.entity_id
_entity_poly.type
_entity_poly.pdbx_seq_one_letter_code
_entity_poly.pdbx_strand_id
1 'polypeptide(L)' 'METNKTDKDLLVKGLKTMGITLVLMFLGPTLLYIVLGNNDKPFYIPLLIISIAICGLAIFFGFRGLKIIMDSMFKK' A
#
# COMPACT_ATOMS: atom_id res chain seq x y z
N MET A 1 2.89 20.06 -31.49
CA MET A 1 3.41 19.08 -30.51
C MET A 1 2.39 17.96 -30.45
N GLU A 2 2.78 16.70 -30.66
CA GLU A 2 1.86 15.57 -30.48
C GLU A 2 1.44 15.50 -29.00
N THR A 3 0.13 15.51 -28.74
CA THR A 3 -0.40 15.31 -27.39
C THR A 3 -0.19 13.85 -27.02
N ASN A 4 0.75 13.56 -26.11
CA ASN A 4 0.87 12.24 -25.51
C ASN A 4 -0.44 11.95 -24.76
N LYS A 5 -1.13 10.89 -25.17
CA LYS A 5 -2.36 10.45 -24.50
C LYS A 5 -1.95 9.59 -23.31
N THR A 6 -2.52 9.87 -22.14
CA THR A 6 -2.36 9.04 -20.94
C THR A 6 -2.76 7.59 -21.24
N ASP A 7 -1.90 6.65 -20.83
CA ASP A 7 -2.24 5.23 -20.86
C ASP A 7 -3.28 4.93 -19.76
N LYS A 8 -4.55 4.81 -20.17
CA LYS A 8 -5.66 4.60 -19.24
C LYS A 8 -5.60 3.24 -18.54
N ASP A 9 -5.07 2.22 -19.21
CA ASP A 9 -4.97 0.87 -18.63
C ASP A 9 -3.94 0.86 -17.51
N LEU A 10 -2.81 1.51 -17.74
CA LEU A 10 -1.76 1.68 -16.74
C LEU A 10 -2.25 2.56 -15.57
N LEU A 11 -2.98 3.65 -15.87
CA LEU A 11 -3.56 4.52 -14.86
C LEU A 11 -4.53 3.76 -13.93
N VAL A 12 -5.46 2.98 -14.51
CA VAL A 12 -6.40 2.16 -13.75
C VAL A 12 -5.67 1.12 -12.89
N LYS A 13 -4.60 0.51 -13.41
CA LYS A 13 -3.75 -0.41 -12.63
C LYS A 13 -3.08 0.29 -11.44
N GLY A 14 -2.59 1.51 -11.64
CA GLY A 14 -2.03 2.34 -10.59
C GLY A 14 -3.05 2.68 -9.51
N LEU A 15 -4.25 3.10 -9.91
CA LEU A 15 -5.36 3.41 -8.99
C LEU A 15 -5.84 2.17 -8.21
N LYS A 16 -5.96 0.99 -8.85
CA LYS A 16 -6.27 -0.27 -8.15
C LYS A 16 -5.21 -0.60 -7.10
N THR A 17 -3.93 -0.40 -7.45
CA THR A 17 -2.82 -0.59 -6.50
C THR A 17 -2.94 0.38 -5.32
N MET A 18 -3.28 1.64 -5.57
CA MET A 18 -3.52 2.63 -4.52
C MET A 18 -4.73 2.30 -3.64
N GLY A 19 -5.79 1.70 -4.19
CA GLY A 19 -6.92 1.20 -3.40
C GLY A 19 -6.51 0.13 -2.39
N ILE A 20 -5.65 -0.82 -2.82
CA ILE A 20 -5.08 -1.84 -1.92
C ILE A 20 -4.19 -1.18 -0.86
N THR A 21 -3.33 -0.23 -1.26
CA THR A 21 -2.50 0.55 -0.34
C THR A 21 -3.34 1.23 0.75
N LEU A 22 -4.46 1.85 0.38
CA LEU A 22 -5.31 2.56 1.32
C LEU A 22 -5.83 1.60 2.40
N VAL A 23 -6.32 0.43 2.01
CA VAL A 23 -6.79 -0.60 2.96
C VAL A 23 -5.66 -1.03 3.90
N LEU A 24 -4.46 -1.29 3.36
CA LEU A 24 -3.29 -1.67 4.15
C LEU A 24 -2.84 -0.55 5.11
N MET A 25 -2.94 0.72 4.70
CA MET A 25 -2.59 1.89 5.52
C MET A 25 -3.49 2.06 6.74
N PHE A 26 -4.75 1.61 6.68
CA PHE A 26 -5.60 1.54 7.87
C PHE A 26 -5.37 0.23 8.64
N LEU A 27 -5.37 -0.90 7.94
CA LEU A 27 -5.29 -2.22 8.55
C LEU A 27 -4.01 -2.43 9.36
N GLY A 28 -2.84 -2.06 8.82
CA GLY A 28 -1.54 -2.25 9.47
C GLY A 28 -1.44 -1.52 10.81
N PRO A 29 -1.60 -0.18 10.85
CA PRO A 29 -1.56 0.58 12.09
C PRO A 29 -2.65 0.20 13.09
N THR A 30 -3.88 -0.09 12.63
CA THR A 30 -4.95 -0.56 13.51
C THR A 30 -4.60 -1.90 14.16
N LEU A 31 -4.10 -2.87 13.38
CA LEU A 31 -3.66 -4.15 13.93
C LEU A 31 -2.47 -3.97 14.89
N LEU A 32 -1.51 -3.13 14.52
CA LEU A 32 -0.36 -2.81 15.37
C LEU A 32 -0.79 -2.22 16.71
N TYR A 33 -1.74 -1.27 16.71
CA TYR A 33 -2.30 -0.69 17.93
C TYR A 33 -2.98 -1.75 18.82
N ILE A 34 -3.80 -2.63 18.23
CA ILE A 34 -4.47 -3.70 18.98
C ILE A 34 -3.44 -4.66 19.61
N VAL A 35 -2.41 -5.05 18.85
CA VAL A 35 -1.38 -5.99 19.32
C VAL A 35 -0.55 -5.37 20.44
N LEU A 36 -0.10 -4.12 20.27
CA LEU A 36 0.65 -3.38 21.30
C LEU A 36 -0.18 -3.06 22.54
N GLY A 37 -1.51 -3.04 22.45
CA GLY A 37 -2.40 -2.90 23.61
C GLY A 37 -2.68 -4.22 24.35
N ASN A 38 -2.27 -5.36 23.80
CA ASN A 38 -2.60 -6.70 24.30
C ASN A 38 -1.34 -7.60 24.38
N ASN A 39 -0.24 -7.07 24.95
CA ASN A 39 1.08 -7.73 24.97
C ASN A 39 1.13 -9.04 25.79
N ASP A 40 0.11 -9.31 26.59
CA ASP A 40 0.06 -10.46 27.52
C ASP A 40 -0.41 -11.75 26.83
N LYS A 41 -0.74 -11.69 25.54
CA LYS A 41 -1.28 -12.82 24.75
C LYS A 41 -0.13 -13.73 24.27
N PRO A 42 -0.30 -15.07 24.25
CA PRO A 42 0.72 -16.01 23.76
C PRO A 42 1.20 -15.75 22.33
N PHE A 43 0.32 -15.18 21.48
CA PHE A 43 0.60 -14.87 20.08
C PHE A 43 1.07 -13.43 19.84
N TYR A 44 1.44 -12.69 20.87
CA TYR A 44 1.85 -11.29 20.76
C TYR A 44 3.01 -11.10 19.76
N ILE A 45 4.12 -11.82 19.92
CA ILE A 45 5.31 -11.66 19.07
C ILE A 45 4.98 -12.00 17.59
N PRO A 46 4.33 -13.13 17.26
CA PRO A 46 3.90 -13.41 15.88
C PRO A 46 3.02 -12.32 15.27
N LEU A 47 2.01 -11.84 16.01
CA LEU A 47 1.08 -10.81 15.54
C LEU A 47 1.77 -9.45 15.37
N LEU A 48 2.75 -9.14 16.22
CA LEU A 48 3.55 -7.92 16.11
C LEU A 48 4.36 -7.90 14.81
N ILE A 49 5.00 -9.02 14.47
CA ILE A 49 5.75 -9.16 13.22
C ILE A 49 4.81 -9.00 12.01
N ILE A 50 3.62 -9.64 12.05
CA ILE A 50 2.64 -9.55 10.96
C ILE A 50 2.16 -8.11 10.77
N SER A 51 1.81 -7.41 11.85
CA SER A 51 1.33 -6.03 11.77
C SER A 51 2.38 -5.06 11.23
N ILE A 52 3.65 -5.20 11.65
CA ILE A 52 4.77 -4.43 11.09
C ILE A 52 4.97 -4.76 9.60
N ALA A 53 4.89 -6.04 9.21
CA ALA A 53 5.01 -6.44 7.82
C ALA A 53 3.90 -5.84 6.94
N ILE A 54 2.66 -5.79 7.44
CA ILE A 54 1.52 -5.14 6.76
C ILE A 54 1.79 -3.65 6.55
N CYS A 55 2.32 -2.94 7.56
CA CYS A 55 2.73 -1.54 7.42
C CYS A 55 3.82 -1.36 6.34
N GLY A 56 4.84 -2.24 6.34
CA GLY A 56 5.87 -2.23 5.31
C GLY A 56 5.32 -2.47 3.90
N LEU A 57 4.38 -3.42 3.76
CA LEU A 57 3.68 -3.67 2.50
C LEU A 57 2.85 -2.47 2.05
N ALA A 58 2.16 -1.77 2.97
CA ALA A 58 1.42 -0.56 2.65
C ALA A 58 2.33 0.49 2.00
N ILE A 59 3.50 0.73 2.60
CA ILE A 59 4.49 1.67 2.07
C ILE A 59 4.98 1.22 0.68
N PHE A 60 5.34 -0.05 0.54
CA PHE A 60 5.79 -0.61 -0.74
C PHE A 60 4.74 -0.46 -1.86
N PHE A 61 3.50 -0.85 -1.59
CA PHE A 61 2.42 -0.71 -2.57
C PHE A 61 2.07 0.75 -2.86
N GLY A 62 2.21 1.66 -1.87
CA GLY A 62 2.05 3.10 -2.08
C GLY A 62 3.03 3.65 -3.10
N PHE A 63 4.33 3.41 -2.91
CA PHE A 63 5.34 3.85 -3.88
C PHE A 63 5.16 3.18 -5.24
N ARG A 64 4.83 1.88 -5.27
CA ARG A 64 4.58 1.16 -6.51
C ARG A 64 3.37 1.70 -7.27
N GLY A 65 2.27 1.98 -6.58
CA GLY A 65 1.04 2.54 -7.16
C GLY A 65 1.30 3.92 -7.76
N LEU A 66 1.97 4.80 -7.01
CA LEU A 66 2.37 6.13 -7.49
C LEU A 66 3.27 6.04 -8.73
N LYS A 67 4.25 5.13 -8.74
CA LYS A 67 5.12 4.93 -9.90
C LYS A 67 4.33 4.51 -11.15
N ILE A 68 3.36 3.60 -11.00
CA ILE A 68 2.50 3.16 -12.11
C ILE A 68 1.66 4.34 -12.64
N ILE A 69 1.12 5.17 -11.74
CA ILE A 69 0.37 6.38 -12.13
C ILE A 69 1.28 7.37 -12.88
N MET A 70 2.49 7.64 -12.37
CA MET A 70 3.45 8.52 -13.04
C MET A 70 3.86 7.99 -14.42
N ASP A 71 4.14 6.69 -14.52
CA ASP A 71 4.47 6.05 -15.79
C ASP A 71 3.30 6.19 -16.78
N SER A 72 2.04 6.12 -16.32
CA SER A 72 0.88 6.23 -17.21
C SER A 72 0.69 7.60 -17.84
N MET A 73 1.17 8.66 -17.16
CA MET A 73 0.98 10.05 -17.56
C MET A 73 2.19 10.63 -18.29
N PHE A 74 3.40 10.20 -17.91
CA PHE A 74 4.63 10.89 -18.31
C PHE A 74 5.65 10.01 -19.02
N LYS A 75 5.47 8.69 -19.00
CA LYS A 75 6.36 7.80 -19.74
C LYS A 75 5.96 7.81 -21.21
N LYS A 76 6.95 8.04 -22.07
CA LYS A 76 6.82 7.90 -23.52
C LYS A 76 6.83 6.44 -23.92
#